data_AF-A0A7G5C5X2-F1
#
_entry.id   AF-A0A7G5C5X2-F1
#
_cell.length_a   1.000
_cell.length_b   1.000
_cell.length_c   1.000
_cell.angle_alpha   90.00
_cell.angle_beta   90.00
_cell.angle_gamma   90.00
#
_symmetry.space_group_name_H-M   'P 1'
#
loop_
_entity.id
_entity.type
_entity.pdbx_description
1 polymer ?
#
loop_
_entity_poly.entity_id
_entity_poly.type
_entity_poly.pdbx_seq_one_letter_code
_entity_poly.pdbx_strand_id
1 'polypeptide(L)'
;MSDKPDIADVGPSVPLPLSFKQIGMVTQDELTRRMEPVKTLIEDDARLYRMIKDKETGEHYLHYALFHINVAGGGAEEEYHHLLPLEHDDVIALALGAPLTEYPSEWNKAYLRNGPDGGFVWFDPSGAAEEESGYAETEAYIREQLLAFRRQGSHGEEEVKRLLDAIDNHLPPRTEFE
;
A
#
# COMPACT_ATOMS: atom_id res chain seq x y z
N MET A 1 59.86 33.23 1.08
CA MET A 1 58.68 33.39 0.20
C MET A 1 58.07 32.02 0.07
N SER A 2 57.07 31.73 0.90
CA SER A 2 56.34 30.46 0.89
C SER A 2 54.98 30.76 0.28
N ASP A 3 54.75 30.27 -0.93
CA ASP A 3 53.46 30.39 -1.61
C ASP A 3 52.58 29.22 -1.15
N LYS A 4 51.47 29.53 -0.50
CA LYS A 4 50.46 28.55 -0.07
C LYS A 4 49.53 28.27 -1.25
N PRO A 5 49.11 27.02 -1.48
CA PRO A 5 48.10 26.75 -2.49
C PRO A 5 46.75 27.28 -2.04
N ASP A 6 46.13 28.00 -2.95
CA ASP A 6 44.78 28.58 -2.88
C ASP A 6 43.75 27.46 -2.69
N ILE A 7 42.96 27.55 -1.61
CA ILE A 7 41.90 26.58 -1.32
C ILE A 7 40.70 27.01 -2.16
N ALA A 8 40.41 26.23 -3.20
CA ALA A 8 39.28 26.47 -4.08
C ALA A 8 37.97 26.59 -3.28
N ASP A 9 37.28 27.69 -3.52
CA ASP A 9 35.93 28.01 -3.09
C ASP A 9 34.96 26.89 -3.54
N VAL A 10 34.51 26.08 -2.58
CA VAL A 10 33.46 25.07 -2.82
C VAL A 10 32.14 25.83 -2.88
N GLY A 11 31.68 26.10 -4.10
CA GLY A 11 30.40 26.78 -4.35
C GLY A 11 29.23 26.14 -3.59
N PRO A 12 28.13 26.88 -3.38
CA PRO A 12 27.03 26.44 -2.54
C PRO A 12 26.48 25.09 -3.03
N SER A 13 26.53 24.08 -2.18
CA SER A 13 25.97 22.76 -2.45
C SER A 13 24.47 22.91 -2.69
N VAL A 14 24.02 22.65 -3.91
CA VAL A 14 22.58 22.51 -4.20
C VAL A 14 22.06 21.38 -3.31
N PRO A 15 21.02 21.59 -2.49
CA PRO A 15 20.47 20.54 -1.66
C PRO A 15 19.95 19.41 -2.56
N LEU A 16 20.30 18.17 -2.22
CA LEU A 16 19.82 17.01 -2.95
C LEU A 16 18.29 16.93 -2.86
N PRO A 17 17.60 16.54 -3.95
CA PRO A 17 16.16 16.37 -3.93
C PRO A 17 15.76 15.26 -2.94
N LEU A 18 14.69 15.50 -2.18
CA LEU A 18 14.18 14.56 -1.18
C LEU A 18 13.49 13.37 -1.84
N SER A 19 13.74 12.17 -1.35
CA SER A 19 12.99 10.97 -1.74
C SER A 19 11.52 11.11 -1.36
N PHE A 20 10.61 10.58 -2.17
CA PHE A 20 9.19 10.51 -1.81
C PHE A 20 8.94 9.70 -0.54
N LYS A 21 9.83 8.77 -0.18
CA LYS A 21 9.79 8.02 1.09
C LYS A 21 9.92 8.94 2.32
N GLN A 22 10.42 10.16 2.13
CA GLN A 22 10.61 11.16 3.19
C GLN A 22 9.51 12.22 3.22
N ILE A 23 8.55 12.16 2.28
CA ILE A 23 7.46 13.12 2.15
C ILE A 23 6.18 12.43 2.65
N GLY A 24 5.49 13.06 3.62
CA GLY A 24 4.27 12.50 4.19
C GLY A 24 3.11 12.42 3.19
N MET A 25 2.94 13.47 2.38
CA MET A 25 1.96 13.51 1.30
C MET A 25 2.61 14.10 0.05
N VAL A 26 2.59 13.33 -1.05
CA VAL A 26 3.12 13.76 -2.34
C VAL A 26 1.96 14.27 -3.19
N THR A 27 2.04 15.50 -3.70
CA THR A 27 0.96 16.03 -4.55
C THR A 27 1.00 15.39 -5.94
N GLN A 28 -0.16 15.31 -6.61
CA GLN A 28 -0.22 14.86 -8.00
C GLN A 28 0.66 15.69 -8.94
N ASP A 29 0.74 17.01 -8.71
CA ASP A 29 1.62 17.90 -9.48
C ASP A 29 3.09 17.52 -9.33
N GLU A 30 3.53 17.22 -8.10
CA GLU A 30 4.92 16.83 -7.83
C GLU A 30 5.25 15.47 -8.45
N LEU A 31 4.34 14.50 -8.34
CA LEU A 31 4.47 13.20 -8.99
C LEU A 31 4.56 13.33 -10.51
N THR A 32 3.66 14.10 -11.12
CA THR A 32 3.62 14.33 -12.57
C THR A 32 4.89 15.04 -13.04
N ARG A 33 5.39 16.00 -12.25
CA ARG A 33 6.61 16.74 -12.55
C ARG A 33 7.84 15.86 -12.53
N ARG A 34 7.96 14.93 -11.56
CA ARG A 34 9.18 14.14 -11.31
C ARG A 34 9.23 12.79 -11.98
N MET A 35 8.08 12.16 -12.19
CA MET A 35 8.03 10.79 -12.71
C MET A 35 8.16 10.75 -14.23
N GLU A 36 9.02 9.85 -14.70
CA GLU A 36 9.16 9.49 -16.10
C GLU A 36 8.84 7.99 -16.30
N PRO A 37 8.04 7.62 -17.31
CA PRO A 37 7.83 6.21 -17.64
C PRO A 37 9.11 5.60 -18.22
N VAL A 38 9.49 4.44 -17.72
CA VAL A 38 10.67 3.69 -18.18
C VAL A 38 10.28 2.55 -19.11
N LYS A 39 9.28 1.75 -18.70
CA LYS A 39 8.84 0.56 -19.44
C LYS A 39 7.39 0.21 -19.10
N THR A 40 6.53 0.06 -20.09
CA THR A 40 5.21 -0.56 -19.91
C THR A 40 5.38 -2.07 -19.81
N LEU A 41 4.75 -2.69 -18.82
CA LEU A 41 4.87 -4.12 -18.51
C LEU A 41 3.57 -4.85 -18.90
N ILE A 42 2.42 -4.29 -18.54
CA ILE A 42 1.08 -4.73 -18.94
C ILE A 42 0.25 -3.48 -19.19
N GLU A 43 -0.56 -3.47 -20.24
CA GLU A 43 -1.56 -2.42 -20.49
C GLU A 43 -2.77 -3.08 -21.15
N ASP A 44 -3.92 -2.99 -20.49
CA ASP A 44 -5.22 -3.42 -20.99
C ASP A 44 -6.28 -2.34 -20.69
N ASP A 45 -7.52 -2.57 -21.11
CA ASP A 45 -8.59 -1.56 -21.01
C ASP A 45 -8.95 -1.19 -19.56
N ALA A 46 -8.64 -2.05 -18.58
CA ALA A 46 -9.02 -1.85 -17.19
C ALA A 46 -7.81 -1.49 -16.31
N ARG A 47 -6.60 -1.95 -16.66
CA ARG A 47 -5.42 -1.80 -15.80
C ARG A 47 -4.12 -1.59 -16.57
N LEU A 48 -3.18 -0.97 -15.88
CA LEU A 48 -1.84 -0.66 -16.36
C LEU A 48 -0.80 -1.04 -15.31
N TYR A 49 0.23 -1.78 -15.73
CA TYR A 49 1.49 -1.91 -15.01
C TYR A 49 2.61 -1.28 -15.82
N ARG A 50 3.33 -0.35 -15.21
CA ARG A 50 4.53 0.23 -15.81
C ARG A 50 5.60 0.50 -14.76
N MET A 51 6.85 0.39 -15.16
CA MET A 51 7.97 0.90 -14.39
C MET A 51 8.12 2.39 -14.66
N ILE A 52 8.17 3.18 -13.60
CA ILE A 52 8.44 4.61 -13.66
C ILE A 52 9.67 4.93 -12.80
N LYS A 53 10.27 6.09 -13.06
CA LYS A 53 11.45 6.56 -12.38
C LYS A 53 11.27 8.00 -11.94
N ASP A 54 11.73 8.31 -10.74
CA ASP A 54 11.92 9.68 -10.29
C ASP A 54 13.18 10.23 -10.96
N LYS A 55 13.02 11.22 -11.84
CA LYS A 55 14.15 11.81 -12.55
C LYS A 55 15.08 12.63 -11.65
N GLU A 56 14.63 13.03 -10.46
CA GLU A 56 15.41 13.83 -9.52
C GLU A 56 16.27 12.96 -8.59
N THR A 57 15.72 11.84 -8.10
CA THR A 57 16.43 10.95 -7.14
C THR A 57 16.99 9.69 -7.80
N GLY A 58 16.47 9.29 -8.96
CA GLY A 58 16.79 8.04 -9.64
C GLY A 58 16.06 6.82 -9.08
N GLU A 59 15.19 6.99 -8.08
CA GLU A 59 14.38 5.91 -7.52
C GLU A 59 13.37 5.39 -8.53
N HIS A 60 13.09 4.10 -8.49
CA HIS A 60 12.14 3.46 -9.40
C HIS A 60 10.92 2.97 -8.64
N TYR A 61 9.79 2.95 -9.35
CA TYR A 61 8.52 2.53 -8.81
C TYR A 61 7.80 1.64 -9.82
N LEU A 62 7.16 0.59 -9.34
CA LEU A 62 6.16 -0.15 -10.10
C LEU A 62 4.83 0.57 -9.93
N HIS A 63 4.35 1.17 -11.01
CA HIS A 63 3.09 1.87 -11.06
C HIS A 63 2.00 0.94 -11.55
N TYR A 64 1.01 0.71 -10.69
CA TYR A 64 -0.25 0.06 -11.01
C TYR A 64 -1.36 1.10 -11.09
N ALA A 65 -2.09 1.14 -12.20
CA ALA A 65 -3.30 1.94 -12.34
C ALA A 65 -4.50 1.06 -12.68
N LEU A 66 -5.65 1.36 -12.08
CA LEU A 66 -6.92 0.70 -12.35
C LEU A 66 -7.95 1.77 -12.76
N PHE A 67 -8.63 1.52 -13.88
CA PHE A 67 -9.69 2.35 -14.42
C PHE A 67 -11.03 1.66 -14.16
N HIS A 68 -11.91 2.31 -13.42
CA HIS A 68 -13.20 1.77 -13.03
C HIS A 68 -14.33 2.74 -13.41
N ILE A 69 -15.39 2.22 -14.05
CA ILE A 69 -16.59 3.00 -14.34
C ILE A 69 -17.65 2.66 -13.29
N ASN A 70 -17.97 3.63 -12.44
CA ASN A 70 -19.01 3.49 -11.44
C ASN A 70 -20.40 3.62 -12.07
N VAL A 71 -20.91 2.49 -12.57
CA VAL A 71 -22.23 2.41 -13.24
C VAL A 71 -23.37 2.80 -12.29
N ALA A 72 -23.27 2.45 -11.01
CA ALA A 72 -24.29 2.78 -10.01
C ALA A 72 -24.35 4.28 -9.69
N GLY A 73 -23.21 4.98 -9.78
CA GLY A 73 -23.06 6.42 -9.60
C GLY A 73 -23.33 7.27 -10.85
N GLY A 74 -23.91 6.69 -11.90
CA GLY A 74 -24.20 7.42 -13.15
C GLY A 74 -23.08 7.38 -14.19
N GLY A 75 -22.16 6.42 -14.09
CA GLY A 75 -21.08 6.22 -15.05
C GLY A 75 -19.87 7.12 -14.80
N ALA A 76 -19.65 7.56 -13.56
CA ALA A 76 -18.44 8.31 -13.20
C ALA A 76 -17.20 7.42 -13.35
N GLU A 77 -16.16 7.95 -13.98
CA GLU A 77 -14.86 7.28 -14.11
C GLU A 77 -14.04 7.52 -12.83
N GLU A 78 -13.49 6.45 -12.28
CA GLU A 78 -12.65 6.42 -11.11
C GLU A 78 -11.29 5.84 -11.50
N GLU A 79 -10.22 6.53 -11.12
CA GLU A 79 -8.84 6.09 -11.37
C GLU A 79 -8.13 5.86 -10.04
N TYR A 80 -7.57 4.65 -9.88
CA TYR A 80 -6.81 4.28 -8.70
C TYR A 80 -5.35 4.05 -9.09
N HIS A 81 -4.45 4.78 -8.44
CA HIS A 81 -3.02 4.75 -8.70
C HIS A 81 -2.26 4.27 -7.48
N HIS A 82 -1.38 3.31 -7.71
CA HIS A 82 -0.54 2.69 -6.69
C HIS A 82 0.91 2.65 -7.18
N LEU A 83 1.86 3.04 -6.34
CA LEU A 83 3.29 3.08 -6.67
C LEU A 83 4.07 2.32 -5.60
N LEU A 84 4.53 1.13 -5.96
CA LEU A 84 5.41 0.31 -5.12
C LEU A 84 6.87 0.70 -5.39
N PRO A 85 7.66 1.08 -4.37
CA PRO A 85 9.09 1.30 -4.53
C PRO A 85 9.80 0.03 -4.98
N LEU A 86 10.70 0.16 -5.95
CA LEU A 86 11.53 -0.93 -6.45
C LEU A 86 12.96 -0.76 -5.98
N GLU A 87 13.58 -1.86 -5.54
CA GLU A 87 15.01 -1.91 -5.32
C GLU A 87 15.76 -2.10 -6.64
N HIS A 88 17.07 -1.86 -6.63
CA HIS A 88 17.88 -1.93 -7.85
C HIS A 88 17.80 -3.30 -8.55
N ASP A 89 17.84 -4.39 -7.77
CA ASP A 89 17.75 -5.74 -8.29
C ASP A 89 16.38 -6.04 -8.90
N ASP A 90 15.30 -5.49 -8.33
CA ASP A 90 13.93 -5.62 -8.85
C ASP A 90 13.82 -4.95 -10.22
N VAL A 91 14.41 -3.75 -10.37
CA VAL A 91 14.45 -3.01 -11.65
C VAL A 91 15.16 -3.83 -12.72
N ILE A 92 16.32 -4.41 -12.39
CA ILE A 92 17.07 -5.25 -13.32
C ILE A 92 16.26 -6.50 -13.69
N ALA A 93 15.67 -7.17 -12.71
CA ALA A 93 14.87 -8.36 -12.92
C ALA A 93 13.69 -8.08 -13.88
N LEU A 94 12.92 -7.02 -13.64
CA LEU A 94 11.81 -6.60 -14.49
C LEU A 94 12.27 -6.14 -15.88
N ALA A 95 13.44 -5.49 -15.97
CA ALA A 95 14.03 -5.13 -17.25
C ALA A 95 14.33 -6.39 -18.09
N LEU A 96 14.84 -7.45 -17.45
CA LEU A 96 15.15 -8.75 -18.05
C LEU A 96 13.93 -9.67 -18.27
N GLY A 97 12.74 -9.26 -17.85
CA GLY A 97 11.49 -10.01 -18.07
C GLY A 97 11.18 -11.03 -16.98
N ALA A 98 11.64 -10.82 -15.75
CA ALA A 98 11.15 -11.55 -14.59
C ALA A 98 9.62 -11.36 -14.41
N PRO A 99 8.93 -12.32 -13.77
CA PRO A 99 7.52 -12.18 -13.43
C PRO A 99 7.23 -10.91 -12.62
N LEU A 100 6.04 -10.35 -12.82
CA LEU A 100 5.58 -9.16 -12.09
C LEU A 100 5.08 -9.55 -10.71
N THR A 101 5.32 -8.67 -9.74
CA THR A 101 4.65 -8.71 -8.44
C THR A 101 3.25 -8.12 -8.58
N GLU A 102 2.23 -8.96 -8.47
CA GLU A 102 0.84 -8.58 -8.71
C GLU A 102 0.20 -7.87 -7.51
N TYR A 103 -0.56 -6.82 -7.83
CA TYR A 103 -1.38 -6.11 -6.85
C TYR A 103 -2.78 -6.74 -6.81
N PRO A 104 -3.41 -6.88 -5.63
CA PRO A 104 -2.91 -6.52 -4.29
C PRO A 104 -2.12 -7.64 -3.59
N SER A 105 -2.19 -8.88 -4.07
CA SER A 105 -1.79 -10.07 -3.31
C SER A 105 -0.31 -10.17 -2.94
N GLU A 106 0.58 -9.60 -3.74
CA GLU A 106 2.03 -9.74 -3.54
C GLU A 106 2.69 -8.44 -3.05
N TRP A 107 1.91 -7.36 -2.93
CA TRP A 107 2.38 -6.05 -2.48
C TRP A 107 2.35 -5.98 -0.95
N ASN A 108 3.40 -6.52 -0.33
CA ASN A 108 3.53 -6.62 1.13
C ASN A 108 4.40 -5.51 1.76
N LYS A 109 4.83 -4.54 0.96
CA LYS A 109 5.65 -3.40 1.41
C LYS A 109 4.84 -2.11 1.30
N ALA A 110 5.24 -1.10 2.06
CA ALA A 110 4.64 0.22 1.95
C ALA A 110 4.73 0.78 0.52
N TYR A 111 3.60 1.29 0.03
CA TYR A 111 3.46 1.86 -1.31
C TYR A 111 2.70 3.18 -1.25
N LEU A 112 2.89 4.06 -2.24
CA LEU A 112 2.08 5.28 -2.38
C LEU A 112 0.76 4.94 -3.07
N ARG A 113 -0.35 5.48 -2.58
CA ARG A 113 -1.66 5.40 -3.25
C ARG A 113 -2.31 6.76 -3.36
N ASN A 114 -3.08 7.00 -4.42
CA ASN A 114 -3.86 8.22 -4.53
C ASN A 114 -5.01 8.23 -3.51
N GLY A 115 -5.21 9.39 -2.89
CA GLY A 115 -6.35 9.69 -2.04
C GLY A 115 -7.45 10.44 -2.80
N PRO A 116 -8.61 10.64 -2.17
CA PRO A 116 -9.77 11.32 -2.77
C PRO A 116 -9.48 12.77 -3.14
N ASP A 117 -8.56 13.45 -2.44
CA ASP A 117 -8.22 14.86 -2.65
C ASP A 117 -7.03 15.07 -3.61
N GLY A 118 -6.66 14.06 -4.41
CA GLY A 118 -5.59 14.15 -5.41
C GLY A 118 -4.16 14.11 -4.86
N GLY A 119 -3.98 13.94 -3.54
CA GLY A 119 -2.69 13.65 -2.92
C GLY A 119 -2.36 12.15 -2.93
N PHE A 120 -1.07 11.82 -2.88
CA PHE A 120 -0.59 10.46 -2.67
C PHE A 120 -0.06 10.30 -1.26
N VAL A 121 -0.48 9.23 -0.60
CA VAL A 121 -0.10 8.91 0.78
C VAL A 121 0.51 7.52 0.85
N TRP A 122 1.46 7.35 1.76
CA TRP A 122 2.05 6.04 2.04
C TRP A 122 1.03 5.17 2.76
N PHE A 123 0.81 3.98 2.22
CA PHE A 123 0.00 2.94 2.81
C PHE A 123 0.88 1.73 3.07
N ASP A 124 0.84 1.22 4.30
CA ASP A 124 1.55 0.01 4.71
C ASP A 124 0.55 -1.14 4.92
N PRO A 125 0.52 -2.14 4.03
CA PRO A 125 -0.37 -3.29 4.19
C PRO A 125 0.03 -4.19 5.37
N SER A 126 1.28 -4.14 5.83
CA SER A 126 1.74 -4.97 6.95
C SER A 126 1.21 -4.49 8.30
N GLY A 127 0.92 -3.19 8.45
CA GLY A 127 0.28 -2.65 9.66
C GLY A 127 -1.14 -3.17 9.86
N ALA A 128 -1.87 -3.44 8.76
CA ALA A 128 -3.19 -4.08 8.82
C ALA A 128 -3.08 -5.56 9.24
N ALA A 129 -1.99 -6.25 8.90
CA ALA A 129 -1.76 -7.64 9.28
C ALA A 129 -1.46 -7.82 10.78
N GLU A 130 -0.84 -6.83 11.44
CA GLU A 130 -0.67 -6.85 12.91
C GLU A 130 -2.02 -6.72 13.64
N GLU A 131 -2.92 -5.85 13.17
CA GLU A 131 -4.31 -5.79 13.67
C GLU A 131 -5.06 -7.10 13.39
N GLU A 132 -4.95 -7.65 12.17
CA GLU A 132 -5.58 -8.92 11.77
C GLU A 132 -5.09 -10.13 12.58
N SER A 133 -3.82 -10.12 13.04
CA SER A 133 -3.29 -11.15 13.94
C SER A 133 -3.99 -11.19 15.30
N GLY A 134 -4.43 -10.03 15.82
CA GLY A 134 -5.22 -9.95 17.05
C GLY A 134 -6.64 -10.52 16.86
N TYR A 135 -7.20 -10.43 15.65
CA TYR A 135 -8.50 -11.00 15.33
C TYR A 135 -8.44 -12.50 15.00
N ALA A 136 -7.29 -13.03 14.56
CA ALA A 136 -7.14 -14.44 14.22
C ALA A 136 -7.38 -15.39 15.42
N GLU A 137 -6.94 -15.00 16.62
CA GLU A 137 -7.22 -15.75 17.85
C GLU A 137 -8.71 -15.70 18.21
N THR A 138 -9.34 -14.52 18.08
CA THR A 138 -10.78 -14.33 18.29
C THR A 138 -11.59 -15.15 17.28
N GLU A 139 -11.20 -15.18 16.01
CA GLU A 139 -11.85 -15.97 14.96
C GLU A 139 -11.77 -17.48 15.23
N ALA A 140 -10.59 -17.96 15.65
CA ALA A 140 -10.40 -19.36 16.01
C ALA A 140 -11.30 -19.77 17.18
N TYR A 141 -11.37 -18.92 18.21
CA TYR A 141 -12.24 -19.13 19.37
C TYR A 141 -13.72 -19.16 18.99
N ILE A 142 -14.20 -18.17 18.23
CA ILE A 142 -15.61 -18.11 17.78
C ILE A 142 -15.96 -19.35 16.97
N ARG A 143 -15.07 -19.76 16.05
CA ARG A 143 -15.25 -20.96 15.24
C ARG A 143 -15.36 -22.22 16.10
N GLU A 144 -14.50 -22.37 17.11
CA GLU A 144 -14.54 -23.52 18.02
C GLU A 144 -15.87 -23.56 18.81
N GLN A 145 -16.32 -22.42 19.36
CA GLN A 145 -17.57 -22.35 20.10
C GLN A 145 -18.79 -22.68 19.24
N LEU A 146 -18.85 -22.16 18.01
CA LEU A 146 -19.91 -22.48 17.06
C LEU A 146 -19.92 -23.96 16.67
N LEU A 147 -18.74 -24.57 16.49
CA LEU A 147 -18.61 -26.00 16.21
C LEU A 147 -19.02 -26.86 17.41
N ALA A 148 -18.62 -26.48 18.62
CA ALA A 148 -19.00 -27.17 19.86
C ALA A 148 -20.51 -27.10 20.09
N PHE A 149 -21.12 -25.93 19.91
CA PHE A 149 -22.56 -25.71 19.99
C PHE A 149 -23.31 -26.56 18.95
N ARG A 150 -22.86 -26.56 17.69
CA ARG A 150 -23.43 -27.41 16.63
C ARG A 150 -23.36 -28.90 16.95
N ARG A 151 -22.30 -29.37 17.63
CA ARG A 151 -22.14 -30.78 18.02
C ARG A 151 -23.00 -31.18 19.22
N GLN A 152 -23.30 -30.26 20.13
CA GLN A 152 -24.13 -30.54 21.31
C GLN A 152 -25.61 -30.72 20.97
N GLY A 153 -26.08 -30.20 19.83
CA GLY A 153 -27.43 -30.45 19.32
C GLY A 153 -28.57 -29.86 20.17
N SER A 154 -28.25 -29.08 21.21
CA SER A 154 -29.22 -28.32 22.00
C SER A 154 -29.32 -26.91 21.43
N HIS A 155 -30.52 -26.52 21.01
CA HIS A 155 -30.80 -25.24 20.35
C HIS A 155 -31.86 -24.43 21.12
N GLY A 156 -31.94 -24.60 22.43
CA GLY A 156 -32.83 -23.81 23.27
C GLY A 156 -32.33 -22.38 23.42
N GLU A 157 -33.27 -21.47 23.67
CA GLU A 157 -33.04 -20.02 23.74
C GLU A 157 -32.00 -19.64 24.81
N GLU A 158 -31.98 -20.34 25.95
CA GLU A 158 -30.99 -20.13 27.02
C GLU A 158 -29.57 -20.57 26.64
N GLU A 159 -29.43 -21.58 25.79
CA GLU A 159 -28.12 -22.07 25.35
C GLU A 159 -27.55 -21.19 24.23
N VAL A 160 -28.42 -20.71 23.33
CA VAL A 160 -28.07 -19.70 22.34
C VAL A 160 -27.62 -18.40 23.03
N LYS A 161 -28.35 -17.95 24.05
CA LYS A 161 -27.99 -16.75 24.80
C LYS A 161 -26.63 -16.89 25.49
N ARG A 162 -26.38 -18.02 26.15
CA ARG A 162 -25.08 -18.31 26.76
C ARG A 162 -23.93 -18.34 25.76
N LEU A 163 -24.15 -18.88 24.56
CA LEU A 163 -23.17 -18.86 23.48
C LEU A 163 -22.84 -17.43 23.03
N LEU A 164 -23.88 -16.62 22.80
CA LEU A 164 -23.71 -15.24 22.36
C LEU A 164 -23.01 -14.39 23.44
N ASP A 165 -23.40 -14.53 24.70
CA ASP A 165 -22.75 -13.84 25.82
C ASP A 165 -21.26 -14.26 25.95
N ALA A 166 -20.94 -15.54 25.72
CA ALA A 166 -19.55 -16.02 25.77
C ALA A 166 -18.70 -15.48 24.59
N ILE A 167 -19.29 -15.39 23.40
CA ILE A 167 -18.63 -14.79 22.23
C ILE A 167 -18.40 -13.29 22.45
N ASP A 168 -19.41 -12.56 22.91
CA ASP A 168 -19.36 -11.10 23.08
C ASP A 168 -18.29 -10.67 24.11
N ASN A 169 -18.12 -11.45 25.19
CA ASN A 169 -17.07 -11.23 26.18
C ASN A 169 -15.65 -11.48 25.67
N HIS A 170 -15.50 -12.17 24.53
CA HIS A 170 -14.20 -12.49 23.92
C HIS A 170 -13.90 -11.65 22.67
N LEU A 171 -14.82 -10.77 22.28
CA LEU A 171 -14.56 -9.79 21.23
C LEU A 171 -13.61 -8.70 21.77
N PRO A 172 -12.64 -8.25 20.96
CA PRO A 172 -11.84 -7.08 21.33
C PRO A 172 -12.74 -5.85 21.49
N PRO A 173 -12.36 -4.88 22.34
CA PRO A 173 -13.13 -3.67 22.55
C PRO A 173 -13.35 -2.97 21.21
N ARG A 174 -14.58 -2.50 20.96
CA ARG A 174 -14.89 -1.71 19.78
C ARG A 174 -14.00 -0.46 19.81
N THR A 175 -13.04 -0.38 18.89
CA THR A 175 -12.32 0.85 18.62
C THR A 175 -13.33 1.84 18.06
N GLU A 176 -13.77 2.79 18.88
CA GLU A 176 -14.52 3.94 18.42
C GLU A 176 -13.55 4.79 17.58
N PHE A 177 -13.77 4.82 16.27
CA PHE A 177 -13.06 5.75 15.39
C PHE A 177 -13.59 7.16 15.69
N GLU A 178 -12.74 8.02 16.28
CA GLU A 178 -12.93 9.48 16.32
C GLU A 178 -12.53 10.13 14.98
#